data_AF-A0A5D0RM75-F1
#
_entry.id   AF-A0A5D0RM75-F1
#
_cell.length_a   1.000
_cell.length_b   1.000
_cell.length_c   1.000
_cell.angle_alpha   90.00
_cell.angle_beta   90.00
_cell.angle_gamma   90.00
#
_symmetry.space_group_name_H-M   'P 1'
#
loop_
_entity.id
_entity.type
_entity.pdbx_description
1 polymer ?
#
loop_
_entity_poly.entity_id
_entity_poly.type
_entity_poly.pdbx_seq_one_letter_code
_entity_poly.pdbx_strand_id
1 'polypeptide(L)'
;MKKIALSAIIAGALLLIFSGCIADFIPDDNDVEETGKLNVYMTDAVLPLDDVKSVEVTIDSISLYGGEASPVVITEEPTTVDLMALMGEEINLGTVEGTATYNQLRMEISDATLTTMEDEIYEVKVSSGSLKISNLDIEFDDEEETTLMLDFDLSKSLIITGPWPPKDIPKEPQIIMTPTIGVRHGELYDVTGVATPTMEASPYLVALISEDATNVLTTFTHKENPKWEQGEFRFCKIEEGEYTLKIFDNYTEEGFDPLTSDPLYTHPGEIEVEDGDVDLGTIVVE
;
A
#
# COMPACT_ATOMS: atom_id res chain seq x y z
N MET A 1 32.69 57.67 -90.64
CA MET A 1 33.59 58.11 -89.57
C MET A 1 33.50 57.11 -88.42
N LYS A 2 34.68 56.65 -87.95
CA LYS A 2 35.02 55.95 -86.70
C LYS A 2 34.28 54.66 -86.29
N LYS A 3 35.12 53.63 -86.12
CA LYS A 3 34.92 52.31 -85.49
C LYS A 3 35.04 52.42 -83.94
N ILE A 4 34.86 51.26 -83.29
CA ILE A 4 35.34 50.80 -81.95
C ILE A 4 34.23 50.89 -80.88
N ALA A 5 33.62 49.82 -80.34
CA ALA A 5 34.03 48.48 -79.86
C ALA A 5 34.74 48.46 -78.49
N LEU A 6 34.04 47.98 -77.45
CA LEU A 6 34.52 47.41 -76.17
C LEU A 6 33.26 46.79 -75.51
N SER A 7 32.99 45.49 -75.34
CA SER A 7 33.71 44.24 -74.99
C SER A 7 33.94 44.01 -73.48
N ALA A 8 33.75 42.74 -73.09
CA ALA A 8 33.92 42.03 -71.79
C ALA A 8 32.73 42.11 -70.81
N ILE A 9 31.92 41.05 -70.60
CA ILE A 9 32.19 39.73 -69.94
C ILE A 9 32.68 39.90 -68.50
N ILE A 10 31.79 39.74 -67.50
CA ILE A 10 32.12 39.25 -66.15
C ILE A 10 30.95 38.38 -65.64
N ALA A 11 31.31 37.12 -65.31
CA ALA A 11 30.76 36.15 -64.36
C ALA A 11 29.50 36.54 -63.56
N GLY A 12 28.46 35.71 -63.41
CA GLY A 12 28.49 34.25 -63.30
C GLY A 12 28.86 33.83 -61.87
N ALA A 13 27.82 33.63 -61.04
CA ALA A 13 27.83 33.12 -59.64
C ALA A 13 28.13 34.13 -58.52
N LEU A 14 27.07 34.46 -57.76
CA LEU A 14 26.96 34.94 -56.35
C LEU A 14 25.57 35.61 -56.28
N LEU A 15 24.54 35.24 -55.52
CA LEU A 15 24.42 34.69 -54.18
C LEU A 15 23.01 34.06 -54.07
N LEU A 16 22.94 32.74 -53.88
CA LEU A 16 21.80 32.02 -53.32
C LEU A 16 22.07 31.92 -51.81
N ILE A 17 21.55 32.81 -50.95
CA ILE A 17 21.17 32.51 -49.55
C ILE A 17 20.34 33.68 -49.00
N PHE A 18 19.01 33.58 -48.99
CA PHE A 18 18.11 34.30 -48.06
C PHE A 18 16.75 33.58 -48.01
N SER A 19 16.78 32.29 -47.64
CA SER A 19 15.65 31.58 -47.07
C SER A 19 16.16 30.83 -45.85
N GLY A 20 16.28 31.56 -44.75
CA GLY A 20 16.67 31.02 -43.45
C GLY A 20 16.16 31.96 -42.36
N CYS A 21 15.46 31.38 -41.39
CA CYS A 21 14.97 32.00 -40.16
C CYS A 21 13.66 32.82 -40.27
N ILE A 22 12.54 32.11 -40.52
CA ILE A 22 11.23 32.47 -39.94
C ILE A 22 10.51 31.22 -39.40
N ALA A 23 11.25 30.16 -39.10
CA ALA A 23 10.72 28.91 -38.54
C ALA A 23 10.85 28.78 -37.01
N ASP A 24 11.51 29.73 -36.34
CA ASP A 24 11.74 29.70 -34.87
C ASP A 24 10.68 30.46 -34.06
N PHE A 25 9.46 30.64 -34.61
CA PHE A 25 8.36 31.32 -33.91
C PHE A 25 7.02 30.60 -34.05
N ILE A 26 7.07 29.28 -34.18
CA ILE A 26 5.93 28.42 -33.92
C ILE A 26 6.24 27.78 -32.56
N PRO A 27 5.52 28.14 -31.48
CA PRO A 27 5.60 27.34 -30.26
C PRO A 27 5.17 25.92 -30.62
N ASP A 28 6.05 24.97 -30.38
CA ASP A 28 5.75 23.55 -30.49
C ASP A 28 4.76 23.24 -29.36
N ASP A 29 3.47 23.16 -29.68
CA ASP A 29 2.37 22.94 -28.73
C ASP A 29 2.25 21.46 -28.34
N ASN A 30 3.40 20.78 -28.21
CA ASN A 30 3.52 19.36 -27.91
C ASN A 30 4.28 19.12 -26.59
N ASP A 31 4.29 20.08 -25.67
CA ASP A 31 4.60 19.81 -24.27
C ASP A 31 3.38 19.08 -23.66
N VAL A 32 3.25 17.79 -23.97
CA VAL A 32 2.43 16.90 -23.14
C VAL A 32 3.17 16.83 -21.81
N GLU A 33 2.62 17.44 -20.76
CA GLU A 33 3.16 17.23 -19.41
C GLU A 33 3.10 15.72 -19.14
N GLU A 34 4.27 15.09 -19.05
CA GLU A 34 4.38 13.67 -18.76
C GLU A 34 3.88 13.48 -17.31
N THR A 35 2.88 12.62 -17.14
CA THR A 35 2.23 12.35 -15.86
C THR A 35 2.68 10.99 -15.34
N GLY A 36 3.10 10.95 -14.08
CA GLY A 36 3.36 9.70 -13.39
C GLY A 36 2.05 9.00 -13.03
N LYS A 37 2.14 7.69 -12.73
CA LYS A 37 1.01 6.89 -12.28
C LYS A 37 1.20 6.39 -10.86
N LEU A 38 0.15 6.50 -10.07
CA LEU A 38 0.10 5.98 -8.71
C LEU A 38 -1.03 4.95 -8.59
N ASN A 39 -0.67 3.72 -8.27
CA ASN A 39 -1.61 2.66 -7.91
C ASN A 39 -1.77 2.59 -6.39
N VAL A 40 -3.00 2.68 -5.90
CA VAL A 40 -3.28 2.72 -4.45
C VAL A 40 -3.94 1.42 -4.01
N TYR A 41 -3.35 0.79 -3.01
CA TYR A 41 -3.81 -0.48 -2.45
C TYR A 41 -4.04 -0.38 -0.93
N MET A 42 -4.84 -1.30 -0.41
CA MET A 42 -5.04 -1.48 1.03
C MET A 42 -4.89 -2.94 1.43
N THR A 43 -4.25 -3.17 2.58
CA THR A 43 -4.13 -4.45 3.30
C THR A 43 -4.49 -4.24 4.77
N ASP A 44 -4.58 -5.31 5.56
CA ASP A 44 -4.69 -5.24 7.02
C ASP A 44 -3.63 -6.12 7.70
N ALA A 45 -3.22 -5.69 8.89
CA ALA A 45 -2.39 -6.46 9.82
C ALA A 45 -3.24 -7.39 10.70
N VAL A 46 -2.60 -8.31 11.39
CA VAL A 46 -3.28 -9.34 12.19
C VAL A 46 -4.10 -8.76 13.34
N LEU A 47 -5.38 -9.16 13.46
CA LEU A 47 -6.19 -9.02 14.68
C LEU A 47 -6.19 -10.33 15.49
N PRO A 48 -5.58 -10.38 16.70
CA PRO A 48 -5.54 -11.60 17.52
C PRO A 48 -6.83 -11.81 18.34
N LEU A 49 -7.98 -11.80 17.69
CA LEU A 49 -9.29 -12.08 18.30
C LEU A 49 -10.00 -13.23 17.57
N ASP A 50 -9.96 -14.43 18.16
CA ASP A 50 -10.53 -15.65 17.56
C ASP A 50 -12.07 -15.64 17.46
N ASP A 51 -12.75 -14.75 18.18
CA ASP A 51 -14.21 -14.63 18.21
C ASP A 51 -14.77 -13.58 17.24
N VAL A 52 -13.90 -12.89 16.50
CA VAL A 52 -14.27 -11.92 15.47
C VAL A 52 -14.24 -12.59 14.10
N LYS A 53 -15.36 -12.49 13.38
CA LYS A 53 -15.52 -13.05 12.03
C LYS A 53 -15.19 -12.03 10.94
N SER A 54 -15.68 -10.80 11.08
CA SER A 54 -15.43 -9.72 10.12
C SER A 54 -15.42 -8.37 10.82
N VAL A 55 -14.68 -7.43 10.23
CA VAL A 55 -14.72 -6.02 10.60
C VAL A 55 -14.87 -5.21 9.32
N GLU A 56 -16.08 -4.75 9.06
CA GLU A 56 -16.40 -3.98 7.86
C GLU A 56 -16.24 -2.49 8.15
N VAL A 57 -15.51 -1.78 7.29
CA VAL A 57 -15.28 -0.33 7.39
C VAL A 57 -15.72 0.31 6.09
N THR A 58 -16.50 1.40 6.18
CA THR A 58 -16.94 2.18 5.02
C THR A 58 -16.04 3.39 4.84
N ILE A 59 -15.28 3.39 3.75
CA ILE A 59 -14.39 4.46 3.33
C ILE A 59 -15.14 5.31 2.32
N ASP A 60 -15.43 6.57 2.65
CA ASP A 60 -16.18 7.49 1.78
C ASP A 60 -15.31 8.09 0.69
N SER A 61 -14.05 8.42 1.02
CA SER A 61 -13.13 9.03 0.06
C SER A 61 -11.67 8.92 0.49
N ILE A 62 -10.78 8.97 -0.49
CA ILE A 62 -9.33 9.05 -0.30
C ILE A 62 -8.78 10.11 -1.25
N SER A 63 -7.93 11.01 -0.74
CA SER A 63 -7.34 12.07 -1.54
C SER A 63 -5.92 12.43 -1.09
N LEU A 64 -5.09 12.81 -2.05
CA LEU A 64 -3.73 13.28 -1.83
C LEU A 64 -3.67 14.80 -1.94
N TYR A 65 -2.91 15.42 -1.03
CA TYR A 65 -2.64 16.85 -0.99
C TYR A 65 -1.13 17.07 -1.09
N GLY A 66 -0.72 18.04 -1.90
CA GLY A 66 0.67 18.18 -2.30
C GLY A 66 0.99 19.48 -3.00
N GLY A 67 1.99 19.42 -3.89
CA GLY A 67 2.53 20.55 -4.65
C GLY A 67 1.52 21.27 -5.55
N GLU A 68 0.35 20.67 -5.79
CA GLU A 68 -0.72 21.25 -6.59
C GLU A 68 -1.76 22.04 -5.77
N ALA A 69 -2.50 22.93 -6.44
CA ALA A 69 -3.53 23.75 -5.83
C ALA A 69 -4.79 22.95 -5.42
N SER A 70 -5.05 21.84 -6.12
CA SER A 70 -6.19 20.95 -5.89
C SER A 70 -5.70 19.58 -5.44
N PRO A 71 -6.46 18.87 -4.60
CA PRO A 71 -6.11 17.49 -4.25
C PRO A 71 -6.34 16.55 -5.44
N VAL A 72 -5.51 15.51 -5.50
CA VAL A 72 -5.76 14.34 -6.36
C VAL A 72 -6.71 13.40 -5.63
N VAL A 73 -7.88 13.17 -6.19
CA VAL A 73 -8.90 12.28 -5.62
C VAL A 73 -8.63 10.87 -6.13
N ILE A 74 -8.34 9.94 -5.21
CA ILE A 74 -8.14 8.52 -5.53
C ILE A 74 -9.50 7.83 -5.69
N THR A 75 -10.38 8.05 -4.71
CA THR A 75 -11.77 7.61 -4.77
C THR A 75 -12.65 8.57 -3.99
N GLU A 76 -13.88 8.74 -4.48
CA GLU A 76 -14.98 9.45 -3.82
C GLU A 76 -16.27 8.59 -3.80
N GLU A 77 -16.16 7.32 -4.21
CA GLU A 77 -17.25 6.35 -4.14
C GLU A 77 -17.15 5.59 -2.81
N PRO A 78 -18.17 5.71 -1.93
CA PRO A 78 -18.17 5.00 -0.66
C PRO A 78 -18.03 3.49 -0.88
N THR A 79 -16.99 2.92 -0.28
CA THR A 79 -16.63 1.50 -0.42
C THR A 79 -16.55 0.87 0.95
N THR A 80 -17.30 -0.21 1.15
CA THR A 80 -17.23 -1.03 2.38
C THR A 80 -16.25 -2.18 2.18
N VAL A 81 -15.32 -2.30 3.12
CA VAL A 81 -14.20 -3.25 3.07
C VAL A 81 -14.21 -4.08 4.35
N ASP A 82 -14.16 -5.40 4.23
CA ASP A 82 -13.91 -6.28 5.37
C ASP A 82 -12.39 -6.40 5.60
N LEU A 83 -11.90 -5.78 6.66
CA LEU A 83 -10.47 -5.75 6.99
C LEU A 83 -9.93 -7.14 7.34
N MET A 84 -10.75 -8.00 7.95
CA MET A 84 -10.35 -9.37 8.27
C MET A 84 -10.04 -10.20 7.02
N ALA A 85 -10.68 -9.87 5.89
CA ALA A 85 -10.41 -10.52 4.61
C ALA A 85 -9.13 -10.00 3.93
N LEU A 86 -8.50 -8.95 4.45
CA LEU A 86 -7.29 -8.34 3.90
C LEU A 86 -5.99 -8.84 4.52
N MET A 87 -6.03 -9.70 5.54
CA MET A 87 -4.83 -10.27 6.15
C MET A 87 -4.08 -11.15 5.14
N GLY A 88 -3.02 -10.62 4.55
CA GLY A 88 -2.32 -11.26 3.42
C GLY A 88 -3.05 -11.15 2.08
N GLU A 89 -4.23 -10.54 2.01
CA GLU A 89 -4.87 -10.11 0.75
C GLU A 89 -4.54 -8.64 0.46
N GLU A 90 -5.01 -8.06 -0.64
CA GLU A 90 -4.99 -6.61 -0.85
C GLU A 90 -6.15 -6.21 -1.75
N ILE A 91 -6.61 -4.97 -1.65
CA ILE A 91 -7.60 -4.40 -2.56
C ILE A 91 -7.02 -3.18 -3.27
N ASN A 92 -7.33 -3.02 -4.55
CA ASN A 92 -7.03 -1.80 -5.29
C ASN A 92 -8.14 -0.77 -5.02
N LEU A 93 -7.75 0.43 -4.59
CA LEU A 93 -8.65 1.55 -4.29
C LEU A 93 -8.77 2.53 -5.46
N GLY A 94 -7.86 2.45 -6.43
CA GLY A 94 -7.84 3.27 -7.62
C GLY A 94 -6.43 3.47 -8.17
N THR A 95 -6.39 4.01 -9.38
CA THR A 95 -5.16 4.49 -10.03
C THR A 95 -5.36 5.96 -10.38
N VAL A 96 -4.38 6.80 -10.07
CA VAL A 96 -4.40 8.23 -10.35
C VAL A 96 -3.13 8.66 -11.08
N GLU A 97 -3.21 9.79 -11.77
CA GLU A 97 -2.09 10.43 -12.46
C GLU A 97 -1.79 11.79 -11.82
N GLY A 98 -0.52 12.21 -11.86
CA GLY A 98 -0.07 13.46 -11.25
C GLY A 98 1.34 13.85 -11.72
N THR A 99 1.74 15.09 -11.43
CA THR A 99 3.04 15.65 -11.88
C THR A 99 3.83 16.30 -10.73
N ALA A 100 3.37 16.13 -9.49
CA ALA A 100 3.91 16.80 -8.31
C ALA A 100 4.19 15.84 -7.17
N THR A 101 4.88 16.33 -6.15
CA THR A 101 5.08 15.61 -4.89
C THR A 101 3.88 15.79 -3.95
N TYR A 102 3.39 14.71 -3.37
CA TYR A 102 2.27 14.69 -2.44
C TYR A 102 2.71 14.26 -1.05
N ASN A 103 2.49 15.11 -0.05
CA ASN A 103 3.01 14.91 1.30
C ASN A 103 1.93 14.58 2.33
N GLN A 104 0.66 14.54 1.91
CA GLN A 104 -0.45 14.29 2.80
C GLN A 104 -1.52 13.43 2.12
N LEU A 105 -1.97 12.38 2.81
CA LEU A 105 -3.18 11.63 2.47
C LEU A 105 -4.30 12.00 3.44
N ARG A 106 -5.51 12.13 2.91
CA ARG A 106 -6.75 12.20 3.68
C ARG A 106 -7.64 11.04 3.31
N MET A 107 -8.20 10.40 4.34
CA MET A 107 -9.18 9.33 4.20
C MET A 107 -10.38 9.68 5.07
N GLU A 108 -11.57 9.58 4.50
CA GLU A 108 -12.82 9.76 5.23
C GLU A 108 -13.49 8.40 5.43
N ILE A 109 -13.85 8.07 6.67
CA ILE A 109 -14.48 6.84 7.13
C ILE A 109 -15.79 7.23 7.82
N SER A 110 -16.91 6.72 7.33
CA SER A 110 -18.24 7.07 7.86
C SER A 110 -18.77 6.07 8.88
N ASP A 111 -18.48 4.79 8.69
CA ASP A 111 -19.12 3.71 9.43
C ASP A 111 -18.20 2.50 9.60
N ALA A 112 -18.43 1.75 10.68
CA ALA A 112 -17.75 0.48 10.90
C ALA A 112 -18.65 -0.49 11.70
N THR A 113 -18.58 -1.77 11.37
CA THR A 113 -19.30 -2.85 12.05
C THR A 113 -18.35 -4.01 12.35
N LEU A 114 -18.65 -4.72 13.43
CA LEU A 114 -17.94 -5.95 13.79
C LEU A 114 -18.96 -7.08 13.87
N THR A 115 -18.66 -8.18 13.19
CA THR A 115 -19.47 -9.40 13.26
C THR A 115 -18.69 -10.49 13.99
N THR A 116 -19.31 -11.16 14.96
CA THR A 116 -18.70 -12.27 15.69
C THR A 116 -18.83 -13.59 14.93
N MET A 117 -18.11 -14.63 15.37
CA MET A 117 -18.27 -15.99 14.86
C MET A 117 -19.68 -16.57 15.07
N GLU A 118 -20.49 -15.99 15.97
CA GLU A 118 -21.89 -16.36 16.21
C GLU A 118 -22.89 -15.49 15.38
N ASP A 119 -22.39 -14.72 14.40
CA ASP A 119 -23.15 -13.81 13.54
C ASP A 119 -23.84 -12.66 14.29
N GLU A 120 -23.36 -12.30 15.48
CA GLU A 120 -23.81 -11.11 16.20
C GLU A 120 -23.10 -9.87 15.65
N ILE A 121 -23.86 -8.82 15.34
CA ILE A 121 -23.36 -7.58 14.75
C ILE A 121 -23.33 -6.47 15.80
N TYR A 122 -22.17 -5.84 15.94
CA TYR A 122 -21.93 -4.71 16.82
C TYR A 122 -21.56 -3.47 16.01
N GLU A 123 -22.16 -2.34 16.38
CA GLU A 123 -21.75 -1.02 15.88
C GLU A 123 -20.36 -0.69 16.43
N VAL A 124 -19.45 -0.27 15.55
CA VAL A 124 -18.13 0.20 15.92
C VAL A 124 -18.10 1.70 15.81
N LYS A 125 -17.92 2.37 16.94
CA LYS A 125 -17.87 3.83 16.96
C LYS A 125 -16.53 4.32 16.42
N VAL A 126 -16.52 4.96 15.27
CA VAL A 126 -15.34 5.60 14.69
C VAL A 126 -15.03 6.91 15.44
N SER A 127 -13.86 7.00 16.07
CA SER A 127 -13.45 8.16 16.89
C SER A 127 -13.29 9.45 16.09
N SER A 128 -12.73 9.34 14.87
CA SER A 128 -12.57 10.42 13.91
C SER A 128 -12.83 9.85 12.51
N GLY A 129 -13.88 10.33 11.85
CA GLY A 129 -14.15 9.94 10.47
C GLY A 129 -13.13 10.49 9.49
N SER A 130 -12.44 11.59 9.82
CA SER A 130 -11.36 12.13 8.98
C SER A 130 -10.01 11.69 9.53
N LEU A 131 -9.27 10.93 8.73
CA LEU A 131 -7.88 10.55 8.97
C LEU A 131 -6.97 11.41 8.10
N LYS A 132 -5.90 11.94 8.71
CA LYS A 132 -4.85 12.68 8.02
C LYS A 132 -3.50 12.02 8.29
N ILE A 133 -2.85 11.57 7.23
CA ILE A 133 -1.47 11.05 7.25
C ILE A 133 -0.59 12.10 6.58
N SER A 134 0.54 12.47 7.20
CA SER A 134 1.45 13.51 6.71
C SER A 134 2.85 12.94 6.56
N ASN A 135 3.72 13.66 5.85
CA ASN A 135 5.12 13.29 5.58
C ASN A 135 5.23 12.05 4.67
N LEU A 136 4.33 11.95 3.67
CA LEU A 136 4.36 10.85 2.71
C LEU A 136 5.43 11.02 1.62
N ASP A 137 5.72 12.25 1.19
CA ASP A 137 6.72 12.54 0.14
C ASP A 137 6.61 11.67 -1.13
N ILE A 138 5.38 11.41 -1.58
CA ILE A 138 5.12 10.60 -2.78
C ILE A 138 5.42 11.45 -4.00
N GLU A 139 6.47 11.10 -4.74
CA GLU A 139 6.79 11.67 -6.04
C GLU A 139 6.12 10.85 -7.15
N PHE A 140 5.54 11.54 -8.12
CA PHE A 140 5.00 10.89 -9.32
C PHE A 140 6.13 10.87 -10.36
N ASP A 141 6.67 9.68 -10.59
CA ASP A 141 7.65 9.43 -11.65
C ASP A 141 6.91 9.17 -12.97
N ASP A 142 7.29 9.86 -14.03
CA ASP A 142 6.72 9.73 -15.37
C ASP A 142 7.30 8.55 -16.17
N GLU A 143 8.42 7.98 -15.73
CA GLU A 143 9.05 6.80 -16.30
C GLU A 143 8.59 5.50 -15.62
N GLU A 144 8.11 5.55 -14.37
CA GLU A 144 7.80 4.38 -13.54
C GLU A 144 6.41 4.40 -12.86
N GLU A 145 5.79 3.23 -12.67
CA GLU A 145 4.55 3.13 -11.91
C GLU A 145 4.85 3.08 -10.41
N THR A 146 4.40 4.09 -9.67
CA THR A 146 4.54 4.13 -8.22
C THR A 146 3.39 3.36 -7.57
N THR A 147 3.68 2.58 -6.53
CA THR A 147 2.67 1.94 -5.68
C THR A 147 2.54 2.70 -4.36
N LEU A 148 1.32 2.84 -3.85
CA LEU A 148 1.01 3.30 -2.50
C LEU A 148 0.23 2.21 -1.78
N MET A 149 0.81 1.64 -0.72
CA MET A 149 0.18 0.64 0.13
C MET A 149 -0.28 1.25 1.44
N LEU A 150 -1.58 1.10 1.74
CA LEU A 150 -2.21 1.49 3.00
C LEU A 150 -2.41 0.24 3.87
N ASP A 151 -1.63 0.14 4.94
CA ASP A 151 -1.65 -0.99 5.86
C ASP A 151 -2.51 -0.63 7.07
N PHE A 152 -3.77 -1.04 7.05
CA PHE A 152 -4.64 -0.85 8.21
C PHE A 152 -4.13 -1.75 9.34
N ASP A 153 -3.96 -1.20 10.54
CA ASP A 153 -3.54 -2.01 11.69
C ASP A 153 -4.75 -2.19 12.60
N LEU A 154 -5.57 -3.20 12.31
CA LEU A 154 -6.79 -3.43 13.07
C LEU A 154 -6.51 -3.71 14.56
N SER A 155 -5.38 -4.34 14.88
CA SER A 155 -4.96 -4.60 16.27
C SER A 155 -4.73 -3.31 17.08
N LYS A 156 -4.19 -2.27 16.45
CA LYS A 156 -3.98 -0.94 17.06
C LYS A 156 -5.20 -0.04 16.91
N SER A 157 -6.04 -0.30 15.92
CA SER A 157 -7.18 0.54 15.59
C SER A 157 -8.42 0.21 16.41
N LEU A 158 -8.65 -1.05 16.76
CA LEU A 158 -9.85 -1.52 17.43
C LEU A 158 -9.66 -1.57 18.95
N ILE A 159 -10.50 -0.84 19.67
CA ILE A 159 -10.51 -0.81 21.13
C ILE A 159 -11.85 -1.35 21.62
N ILE A 160 -11.82 -2.51 22.26
CA ILE A 160 -12.99 -3.11 22.91
C ILE A 160 -12.88 -2.83 24.42
N THR A 161 -13.89 -2.17 24.98
CA THR A 161 -13.97 -1.92 26.43
C THR A 161 -15.22 -2.54 27.02
N GLY A 162 -15.07 -3.20 28.17
CA GLY A 162 -16.14 -3.96 28.82
C GLY A 162 -15.96 -5.48 28.66
N PRO A 163 -16.96 -6.27 29.06
CA PRO A 163 -16.89 -7.72 28.94
C PRO A 163 -16.82 -8.15 27.47
N TRP A 164 -15.83 -8.97 27.13
CA TRP A 164 -15.66 -9.58 25.82
C TRP A 164 -15.25 -11.06 25.98
N PRO A 165 -15.88 -12.00 25.26
CA PRO A 165 -17.10 -11.85 24.47
C PRO A 165 -18.32 -11.46 25.35
N PRO A 166 -19.38 -10.86 24.79
CA PRO A 166 -20.44 -10.11 25.50
C PRO A 166 -21.41 -10.90 26.42
N LYS A 167 -21.06 -12.14 26.80
CA LYS A 167 -21.88 -13.16 27.50
C LYS A 167 -22.82 -12.60 28.57
N ASP A 168 -24.15 -12.75 28.38
CA ASP A 168 -25.26 -12.63 29.37
C ASP A 168 -25.14 -11.54 30.46
N ILE A 169 -24.34 -10.49 30.26
CA ILE A 169 -24.08 -9.43 31.24
C ILE A 169 -24.89 -8.20 30.82
N PRO A 170 -25.61 -7.53 31.75
CA PRO A 170 -26.36 -6.30 31.46
C PRO A 170 -25.45 -5.07 31.33
N LYS A 171 -24.38 -5.18 30.52
CA LYS A 171 -23.58 -4.06 30.01
C LYS A 171 -22.89 -4.51 28.72
N GLU A 172 -23.36 -3.99 27.59
CA GLU A 172 -22.75 -4.23 26.28
C GLU A 172 -21.32 -3.66 26.23
N PRO A 173 -20.40 -4.32 25.50
CA PRO A 173 -19.08 -3.78 25.23
C PRO A 173 -19.21 -2.49 24.41
N GLN A 174 -18.32 -1.54 24.65
CA GLN A 174 -18.14 -0.41 23.74
C GLN A 174 -16.99 -0.75 22.80
N ILE A 175 -17.28 -0.76 21.51
CA ILE A 175 -16.31 -1.00 20.46
C ILE A 175 -16.04 0.33 19.78
N ILE A 176 -14.78 0.76 19.82
CA ILE A 176 -14.34 2.05 19.30
C ILE A 176 -13.22 1.78 18.31
N MET A 177 -13.28 2.40 17.13
CA MET A 177 -12.22 2.36 16.15
C MET A 177 -11.51 3.71 16.08
N THR A 178 -10.20 3.70 16.24
CA THR A 178 -9.32 4.84 15.97
C THR A 178 -8.32 4.40 14.90
N PRO A 179 -8.64 4.60 13.61
CA PRO A 179 -7.85 4.07 12.50
C PRO A 179 -6.36 4.44 12.62
N THR A 180 -5.53 3.40 12.61
CA THR A 180 -4.08 3.47 12.56
C THR A 180 -3.67 2.82 11.25
N ILE A 181 -3.05 3.61 10.36
CA ILE A 181 -2.69 3.17 9.02
C ILE A 181 -1.19 3.39 8.84
N GLY A 182 -0.47 2.30 8.57
CA GLY A 182 0.89 2.33 8.04
C GLY A 182 0.85 2.67 6.56
N VAL A 183 1.86 3.39 6.07
CA VAL A 183 1.96 3.77 4.66
C VAL A 183 3.33 3.39 4.14
N ARG A 184 3.35 2.74 2.98
CA ARG A 184 4.55 2.40 2.21
C ARG A 184 4.31 2.86 0.77
N HIS A 185 5.34 3.34 0.08
CA HIS A 185 5.21 3.73 -1.32
C HIS A 185 6.51 3.58 -2.10
N GLY A 186 6.42 3.60 -3.43
CA GLY A 186 7.54 3.38 -4.34
C GLY A 186 7.41 2.06 -5.07
N GLU A 187 8.55 1.45 -5.37
CA GLU A 187 8.64 0.06 -5.82
C GLU A 187 8.48 -0.86 -4.61
N LEU A 188 7.46 -1.72 -4.66
CA LEU A 188 7.07 -2.57 -3.54
C LEU A 188 6.79 -3.99 -4.01
N TYR A 189 7.20 -4.96 -3.21
CA TYR A 189 7.22 -6.38 -3.59
C TYR A 189 6.49 -7.27 -2.59
N ASP A 190 5.96 -8.40 -3.03
CA ASP A 190 5.32 -9.35 -2.14
C ASP A 190 6.35 -10.31 -1.54
N VAL A 191 6.19 -10.66 -0.26
CA VAL A 191 6.93 -11.75 0.39
C VAL A 191 5.96 -12.87 0.72
N THR A 192 6.19 -14.06 0.17
CA THR A 192 5.31 -15.23 0.30
C THR A 192 6.03 -16.43 0.89
N GLY A 193 5.27 -17.38 1.40
CA GLY A 193 5.79 -18.67 1.80
C GLY A 193 4.69 -19.60 2.33
N VAL A 194 5.08 -20.83 2.62
CA VAL A 194 4.19 -21.86 3.17
C VAL A 194 4.79 -22.40 4.45
N ALA A 195 4.20 -22.05 5.60
CA ALA A 195 4.59 -22.62 6.89
C ALA A 195 3.81 -23.92 7.12
N THR A 196 4.47 -25.07 7.05
CA THR A 196 3.80 -26.35 7.27
C THR A 196 3.57 -26.55 8.77
N PRO A 197 2.32 -26.57 9.24
CA PRO A 197 2.06 -26.76 10.65
C PRO A 197 2.29 -28.22 11.05
N THR A 198 3.03 -28.44 12.13
CA THR A 198 3.29 -29.77 12.72
C THR A 198 2.08 -30.31 13.50
N MET A 199 1.11 -29.44 13.81
CA MET A 199 -0.15 -29.77 14.48
C MET A 199 -1.33 -29.19 13.68
N GLU A 200 -2.57 -29.64 13.92
CA GLU A 200 -3.79 -29.00 13.34
C GLU A 200 -4.01 -27.53 13.79
N ALA A 201 -3.08 -26.96 14.56
CA ALA A 201 -3.14 -25.57 15.02
C ALA A 201 -2.95 -24.63 13.83
N SER A 202 -4.05 -24.00 13.41
CA SER A 202 -4.09 -22.95 12.41
C SER A 202 -5.08 -21.89 12.89
N PRO A 203 -4.73 -20.60 12.80
CA PRO A 203 -3.55 -20.04 12.12
C PRO A 203 -2.30 -19.85 13.01
N TYR A 204 -1.10 -19.77 12.42
CA TYR A 204 0.07 -19.16 13.05
C TYR A 204 0.18 -17.70 12.63
N LEU A 205 0.66 -16.84 13.54
CA LEU A 205 1.06 -15.48 13.21
C LEU A 205 2.47 -15.52 12.60
N VAL A 206 2.63 -14.87 11.45
CA VAL A 206 3.92 -14.67 10.80
C VAL A 206 4.25 -13.18 10.90
N ALA A 207 5.45 -12.88 11.40
CA ALA A 207 5.95 -11.51 11.50
C ALA A 207 7.19 -11.33 10.63
N LEU A 208 7.22 -10.22 9.88
CA LEU A 208 8.36 -9.76 9.12
C LEU A 208 8.88 -8.48 9.76
N ILE A 209 10.11 -8.52 10.26
CA ILE A 209 10.70 -7.48 11.11
C ILE A 209 11.90 -6.87 10.37
N SER A 210 11.91 -5.56 10.17
CA SER A 210 13.06 -4.87 9.57
C SER A 210 14.33 -5.02 10.41
N GLU A 211 15.51 -4.93 9.79
CA GLU A 211 16.82 -5.01 10.47
C GLU A 211 16.91 -4.09 11.70
N ASP A 212 16.38 -2.87 11.61
CA ASP A 212 16.38 -1.87 12.67
C ASP A 212 15.25 -2.04 13.71
N ALA A 213 14.40 -3.04 13.51
CA ALA A 213 13.20 -3.35 14.31
C ALA A 213 12.20 -2.19 14.45
N THR A 214 12.21 -1.23 13.53
CA THR A 214 11.24 -0.12 13.53
C THR A 214 9.95 -0.46 12.78
N ASN A 215 10.03 -1.38 11.82
CA ASN A 215 8.88 -1.86 11.07
C ASN A 215 8.62 -3.33 11.38
N VAL A 216 7.39 -3.62 11.81
CA VAL A 216 6.91 -4.97 12.12
C VAL A 216 5.62 -5.18 11.36
N LEU A 217 5.70 -6.01 10.33
CA LEU A 217 4.55 -6.41 9.52
C LEU A 217 4.08 -7.78 10.01
N THR A 218 2.77 -7.99 10.04
CA THR A 218 2.19 -9.25 10.51
C THR A 218 1.12 -9.74 9.56
N THR A 219 1.06 -11.07 9.41
CA THR A 219 0.02 -11.77 8.65
C THR A 219 -0.27 -13.12 9.33
N PHE A 220 -1.29 -13.82 8.86
CA PHE A 220 -1.58 -15.19 9.29
C PHE A 220 -1.23 -16.20 8.21
N THR A 221 -0.88 -17.41 8.64
CA THR A 221 -0.98 -18.58 7.77
C THR A 221 -2.44 -18.93 7.53
N HIS A 222 -2.78 -19.33 6.32
CA HIS A 222 -4.17 -19.63 5.95
C HIS A 222 -4.49 -21.11 6.03
N LYS A 223 -5.78 -21.41 6.24
CA LYS A 223 -6.33 -22.75 5.99
C LYS A 223 -6.60 -22.92 4.51
N GLU A 224 -6.48 -24.15 4.03
CA GLU A 224 -6.81 -24.47 2.63
C GLU A 224 -8.22 -23.96 2.28
N ASN A 225 -8.29 -23.14 1.24
CA ASN A 225 -9.52 -22.60 0.68
C ASN A 225 -9.31 -22.31 -0.82
N PRO A 226 -10.33 -21.83 -1.56
CA PRO A 226 -10.18 -21.61 -3.00
C PRO A 226 -9.10 -20.61 -3.44
N LYS A 227 -8.61 -19.74 -2.54
CA LYS A 227 -7.48 -18.85 -2.82
C LYS A 227 -6.18 -19.39 -2.25
N TRP A 228 -6.20 -19.87 -1.01
CA TRP A 228 -5.00 -20.17 -0.23
C TRP A 228 -4.72 -21.67 -0.07
N GLU A 229 -3.46 -22.05 -0.22
CA GLU A 229 -2.97 -23.36 0.22
C GLU A 229 -2.82 -23.44 1.75
N GLN A 230 -2.85 -24.65 2.30
CA GLN A 230 -2.68 -24.85 3.74
C GLN A 230 -1.30 -24.35 4.21
N GLY A 231 -1.30 -23.40 5.15
CA GLY A 231 -0.08 -22.84 5.71
C GLY A 231 0.50 -21.66 4.91
N GLU A 232 -0.12 -21.31 3.78
CA GLU A 232 0.32 -20.20 2.94
C GLU A 232 0.12 -18.86 3.66
N PHE A 233 1.10 -17.97 3.52
CA PHE A 233 1.05 -16.60 4.01
C PHE A 233 1.64 -15.65 2.98
N ARG A 234 1.26 -14.37 3.10
CA ARG A 234 1.77 -13.30 2.26
C ARG A 234 1.87 -12.00 3.03
N PHE A 235 2.93 -11.27 2.76
CA PHE A 235 3.07 -9.85 3.06
C PHE A 235 3.00 -9.08 1.74
N CYS A 236 2.02 -8.19 1.61
CA CYS A 236 1.76 -7.45 0.38
C CYS A 236 2.58 -6.15 0.34
N LYS A 237 3.23 -5.88 -0.80
CA LYS A 237 3.85 -4.58 -1.11
C LYS A 237 4.76 -4.06 0.01
N ILE A 238 5.84 -4.79 0.22
CA ILE A 238 6.92 -4.52 1.17
C ILE A 238 7.99 -3.67 0.48
N GLU A 239 8.56 -2.75 1.26
CA GLU A 239 9.69 -1.93 0.82
C GLU A 239 10.93 -2.80 0.65
N GLU A 240 11.88 -2.34 -0.15
CA GLU A 240 13.18 -2.97 -0.22
C GLU A 240 13.91 -2.91 1.12
N GLY A 241 14.64 -3.97 1.43
CA GLY A 241 15.41 -4.05 2.65
C GLY A 241 15.66 -5.46 3.14
N GLU A 242 16.31 -5.54 4.31
CA GLU A 242 16.63 -6.78 4.99
C GLU A 242 15.67 -7.01 6.15
N TYR A 243 15.12 -8.22 6.20
CA TYR A 243 14.10 -8.59 7.17
C TYR A 243 14.41 -9.91 7.88
N THR A 244 13.97 -10.03 9.12
CA THR A 244 13.90 -11.29 9.86
C THR A 244 12.46 -11.78 9.88
N LEU A 245 12.22 -13.02 9.45
CA LEU A 245 10.93 -13.69 9.60
C LEU A 245 10.86 -14.52 10.88
N LYS A 246 9.77 -14.35 11.62
CA LYS A 246 9.42 -15.15 12.80
C LYS A 246 8.01 -15.69 12.68
N ILE A 247 7.77 -16.88 13.22
CA ILE A 247 6.45 -17.54 13.27
C ILE A 247 6.10 -17.82 14.72
N PHE A 248 4.84 -17.60 15.09
CA PHE A 248 4.33 -17.68 16.45
C PHE A 248 3.02 -18.48 16.53
N ASP A 249 2.89 -19.28 17.58
CA ASP A 249 1.66 -19.98 17.98
C ASP A 249 1.08 -19.45 19.31
N ASN A 250 1.80 -18.55 19.97
CA ASN A 250 1.46 -17.90 21.25
C ASN A 250 0.90 -16.48 21.08
N TYR A 251 0.47 -16.10 19.88
CA TYR A 251 0.02 -14.73 19.56
C TYR A 251 -1.25 -14.29 20.30
N THR A 252 -1.96 -15.21 20.94
CA THR A 252 -3.13 -14.93 21.78
C THR A 252 -2.78 -14.78 23.27
N GLU A 253 -1.51 -14.98 23.66
CA GLU A 253 -1.09 -14.84 25.05
C GLU A 253 -1.06 -13.37 25.49
N GLU A 254 -1.39 -13.13 26.77
CA GLU A 254 -1.37 -11.79 27.35
C GLU A 254 0.05 -11.20 27.30
N GLY A 255 0.19 -10.02 26.70
CA GLY A 255 1.47 -9.33 26.58
C GLY A 255 2.34 -9.81 25.42
N PHE A 256 1.77 -10.58 24.48
CA PHE A 256 2.44 -10.93 23.24
C PHE A 256 2.94 -9.69 22.47
N ASP A 257 4.17 -9.78 21.95
CA ASP A 257 4.80 -8.78 21.11
C ASP A 257 5.79 -9.49 20.15
N PRO A 258 5.63 -9.38 18.82
CA PRO A 258 6.52 -10.04 17.84
C PRO A 258 8.01 -9.72 18.00
N LEU A 259 8.35 -8.59 18.62
CA LEU A 259 9.73 -8.20 18.87
C LEU A 259 10.34 -8.94 20.06
N THR A 260 9.55 -9.25 21.08
CA THR A 260 10.05 -9.71 22.40
C THR A 260 9.58 -11.10 22.82
N SER A 261 8.45 -11.58 22.29
CA SER A 261 7.95 -12.92 22.53
C SER A 261 8.85 -13.98 21.90
N ASP A 262 8.92 -15.16 22.52
CA ASP A 262 9.65 -16.31 22.00
C ASP A 262 8.91 -16.87 20.77
N PRO A 263 9.56 -16.92 19.59
CA PRO A 263 8.95 -17.48 18.39
C PRO A 263 9.01 -19.00 18.38
N LEU A 264 8.02 -19.61 17.73
CA LEU A 264 8.04 -21.03 17.39
C LEU A 264 9.12 -21.32 16.34
N TYR A 265 9.29 -20.40 15.39
CA TYR A 265 10.34 -20.49 14.37
C TYR A 265 10.94 -19.12 14.06
N THR A 266 12.25 -19.09 13.82
CA THR A 266 12.96 -17.92 13.27
C THR A 266 13.70 -18.37 12.03
N HIS A 267 13.50 -17.65 10.93
CA HIS A 267 14.20 -17.96 9.68
C HIS A 267 15.72 -17.83 9.90
N PRO A 268 16.55 -18.80 9.46
CA PRO A 268 17.97 -18.86 9.81
C PRO A 268 18.85 -17.81 9.11
N GLY A 269 18.31 -17.09 8.12
CA GLY A 269 18.99 -15.99 7.43
C GLY A 269 18.08 -14.79 7.28
N GLU A 270 18.68 -13.66 6.89
CA GLU A 270 17.94 -12.47 6.48
C GLU A 270 17.21 -12.72 5.16
N ILE A 271 16.06 -12.08 5.04
CA ILE A 271 15.24 -12.04 3.83
C ILE A 271 15.54 -10.69 3.18
N GLU A 272 16.20 -10.74 2.04
CA GLU A 272 16.50 -9.57 1.22
C GLU A 272 15.36 -9.38 0.21
N VAL A 273 14.71 -8.22 0.28
CA VAL A 273 13.71 -7.77 -0.69
C VAL A 273 14.39 -6.71 -1.55
N GLU A 274 14.64 -7.03 -2.82
CA GLU A 274 15.29 -6.15 -3.80
C GLU A 274 14.82 -6.57 -5.20
N ASP A 275 14.34 -5.62 -6.00
CA ASP A 275 14.00 -5.82 -7.43
C ASP A 275 13.10 -7.05 -7.74
N GLY A 276 12.16 -7.39 -6.84
CA GLY A 276 11.18 -8.44 -7.10
C GLY A 276 10.51 -9.10 -5.89
N ASP A 277 9.41 -9.82 -6.18
CA ASP A 277 8.72 -10.65 -5.19
C ASP A 277 9.63 -11.77 -4.67
N VAL A 278 9.51 -12.08 -3.38
CA VAL A 278 10.32 -13.07 -2.68
C VAL A 278 9.45 -14.25 -2.23
N ASP A 279 9.71 -15.44 -2.77
CA ASP A 279 9.10 -16.70 -2.32
C ASP A 279 10.07 -17.46 -1.41
N LEU A 280 9.70 -17.59 -0.15
CA LEU A 280 10.47 -18.31 0.87
C LEU A 280 10.31 -19.83 0.78
N GLY A 281 9.41 -20.30 -0.09
CA GLY A 281 9.07 -21.70 -0.26
C GLY A 281 8.46 -22.31 1.00
N THR A 282 8.75 -23.59 1.22
CA THR A 282 8.20 -24.33 2.35
C THR A 282 9.07 -24.20 3.60
N ILE A 283 8.48 -23.69 4.68
CA ILE A 283 9.08 -23.55 6.00
C ILE A 283 8.52 -24.65 6.90
N VAL A 284 9.39 -25.54 7.38
CA VAL A 284 9.02 -26.58 8.35
C VAL A 284 9.14 -26.03 9.76
N VAL A 285 8.00 -25.97 10.45
CA VAL A 285 7.88 -25.44 11.81
C VAL A 285 7.82 -26.63 12.78
N GLU A 286 8.93 -26.92 13.49
CA GLU A 286 9.06 -28.07 14.41
C GLU A 286 8.67 -27.75 15.86
#